data_AF-A0AAE0BDL4-F1
#
_entry.id   AF-A0AAE0BDL4-F1
#
_cell.length_a   1.000
_cell.length_b   1.000
_cell.length_c   1.000
_cell.angle_alpha   90.00
_cell.angle_beta   90.00
_cell.angle_gamma   90.00
#
_symmetry.space_group_name_H-M   'P 1'
#
loop_
_entity.id
_entity.type
_entity.pdbx_description
1 polymer ?
#
loop_
_entity_poly.entity_id
_entity_poly.type
_entity_poly.pdbx_seq_one_letter_code
_entity_poly.pdbx_strand_id
1 'polypeptide(L)'
;MSFELFVPGRLCLLGEHSDWAGGFRTSNPEIPLGATIVVGTGTEGLHAVCQPHPDSLILYSTSDTGEKIGPYECKMELSELLKAAKAGGFFSYACGVAYSILLNHDVKGMEIHNDVTTLPIKKGLSSSAATCVLVARAFSTAYDLKLTTRGEMDYAYRGEILTPSKCGRMDQACAYGSKPVILSYDGDMVDVRELIVAEPIHLVVADLNGGKDTVAILKKLQQAYPFPTCETHEGLHHLLGHINQDIIKRAVTAISRGEILKLAELYQEAQSAFDTFAGAACPEQLTAPLLHSTLEHPGLKEYIFAGKGVGSQGDGTVQFLCKNEAAQAKVLQIVKKEINLTCFKITIPVSDSLKNEDEDEGEVEDEEKKCAIA
;
A
#
# COMPACT_ATOMS: atom_id res chain seq x y z
N MET A 1 -25.63 6.37 -16.69
CA MET A 1 -25.29 4.95 -16.85
C MET A 1 -24.44 4.57 -15.66
N SER A 2 -24.75 3.47 -14.99
CA SER A 2 -23.92 2.96 -13.89
C SER A 2 -22.73 2.17 -14.44
N PHE A 3 -21.65 2.08 -13.66
CA PHE A 3 -20.44 1.34 -14.00
C PHE A 3 -19.83 0.75 -12.73
N GLU A 4 -19.07 -0.34 -12.88
CA GLU A 4 -18.44 -1.03 -11.77
C GLU A 4 -16.97 -0.63 -11.65
N LEU A 5 -16.50 -0.51 -10.41
CA LEU A 5 -15.10 -0.25 -10.08
C LEU A 5 -14.60 -1.25 -9.03
N PHE A 6 -13.31 -1.55 -9.14
CA PHE A 6 -12.54 -2.25 -8.11
C PHE A 6 -11.32 -1.43 -7.71
N VAL A 7 -11.06 -1.34 -6.42
CA VAL A 7 -9.84 -0.75 -5.86
C VAL A 7 -9.27 -1.67 -4.78
N PRO A 8 -8.06 -2.22 -4.96
CA PRO A 8 -7.47 -3.09 -3.95
C PRO A 8 -7.00 -2.31 -2.72
N GLY A 9 -6.66 -3.03 -1.66
CA GLY A 9 -5.75 -2.50 -0.64
C GLY A 9 -4.31 -2.40 -1.15
N ARG A 10 -3.37 -2.12 -0.25
CA ARG A 10 -1.93 -2.15 -0.56
C ARG A 10 -1.12 -2.88 0.48
N LEU A 11 0.02 -3.40 0.05
CA LEU A 11 1.10 -3.90 0.89
C LEU A 11 2.39 -3.13 0.58
N CYS A 12 3.07 -2.66 1.63
CA CYS A 12 4.44 -2.17 1.50
C CYS A 12 5.37 -3.38 1.54
N LEU A 13 6.12 -3.62 0.47
CA LEU A 13 7.14 -4.67 0.46
C LEU A 13 8.34 -4.22 1.27
N LEU A 14 8.82 -3.00 1.02
CA LEU A 14 9.97 -2.39 1.70
C LEU A 14 9.82 -0.86 1.75
N GLY A 15 10.36 -0.26 2.81
CA GLY A 15 10.59 1.19 2.93
C GLY A 15 9.54 1.94 3.73
N GLU A 16 8.86 1.24 4.65
CA GLU A 16 7.87 1.86 5.53
C GLU A 16 8.38 3.15 6.18
N HIS A 17 7.46 4.10 6.41
CA HIS A 17 7.70 5.39 7.04
C HIS A 17 8.54 6.40 6.22
N SER A 18 9.21 5.97 5.15
CA SER A 18 10.02 6.88 4.34
C SER A 18 9.19 7.92 3.57
N ASP A 19 7.88 7.71 3.44
CA ASP A 19 6.96 8.62 2.78
C ASP A 19 6.76 9.94 3.53
N TRP A 20 6.48 9.88 4.83
CA TRP A 20 6.41 11.09 5.66
C TRP A 20 7.81 11.62 6.02
N ALA A 21 8.83 10.74 6.12
CA ALA A 21 10.20 11.18 6.39
C ALA A 21 10.74 12.03 5.23
N GLY A 22 10.54 11.57 3.98
CA GLY A 22 10.88 12.33 2.78
C GLY A 22 10.10 13.63 2.65
N GLY A 23 8.88 13.71 3.22
CA GLY A 23 8.08 14.93 3.29
C GLY A 23 8.75 16.06 4.08
N PHE A 24 9.58 15.75 5.07
CA PHE A 24 10.30 16.78 5.84
C PHE A 24 11.41 17.48 5.05
N ARG A 25 11.75 17.03 3.83
CA ARG A 25 12.71 17.69 2.94
C ARG A 25 12.31 19.12 2.56
N THR A 26 11.02 19.45 2.59
CA THR A 26 10.53 20.83 2.44
C THR A 26 11.11 21.77 3.51
N SER A 27 11.43 21.24 4.70
CA SER A 27 12.04 22.00 5.80
C SER A 27 13.55 21.77 5.95
N ASN A 28 14.05 20.59 5.59
CA ASN A 28 15.48 20.24 5.64
C ASN A 28 15.90 19.43 4.40
N PRO A 29 16.49 20.07 3.38
CA PRO A 29 16.86 19.41 2.13
C PRO A 29 18.02 18.40 2.27
N GLU A 30 18.69 18.34 3.41
CA GLU A 30 19.76 17.35 3.68
C GLU A 30 19.21 15.97 4.07
N ILE A 31 17.93 15.86 4.47
CA ILE A 31 17.28 14.56 4.73
C ILE A 31 17.29 13.75 3.43
N PRO A 32 17.79 12.51 3.35
CA PRO A 32 17.76 11.75 2.11
C PRO A 32 16.34 11.55 1.55
N LEU A 33 16.20 11.44 0.23
CA LEU A 33 14.92 11.11 -0.42
C LEU A 33 14.29 9.85 0.18
N GLY A 34 12.98 9.90 0.45
CA GLY A 34 12.23 8.71 0.85
C GLY A 34 12.05 7.76 -0.33
N ALA A 35 11.92 6.45 -0.06
CA ALA A 35 11.64 5.47 -1.10
C ALA A 35 10.92 4.23 -0.57
N THR A 36 9.89 3.76 -1.28
CA THR A 36 9.13 2.54 -0.96
C THR A 36 8.91 1.67 -2.19
N ILE A 37 8.80 0.36 -1.99
CA ILE A 37 8.23 -0.58 -2.97
C ILE A 37 6.86 -1.01 -2.46
N VAL A 38 5.81 -0.76 -3.24
CA VAL A 38 4.42 -1.01 -2.84
C VAL A 38 3.71 -1.80 -3.93
N VAL A 39 2.80 -2.68 -3.54
CA VAL A 39 1.93 -3.42 -4.46
C VAL A 39 0.50 -3.39 -3.94
N GLY A 40 -0.50 -3.35 -4.83
CA GLY A 40 -1.87 -3.62 -4.43
C GLY A 40 -2.08 -5.10 -4.09
N THR A 41 -3.03 -5.38 -3.21
CA THR A 41 -3.36 -6.77 -2.79
C THR A 41 -3.87 -7.65 -3.93
N GLY A 42 -4.29 -7.05 -5.05
CA GLY A 42 -4.71 -7.73 -6.27
C GLY A 42 -6.15 -8.23 -6.22
N THR A 43 -6.50 -9.03 -5.21
CA THR A 43 -7.82 -9.66 -5.06
C THR A 43 -8.68 -9.06 -3.94
N GLU A 44 -8.06 -8.62 -2.86
CA GLU A 44 -8.73 -8.04 -1.71
C GLU A 44 -8.92 -6.53 -1.92
N GLY A 45 -10.12 -6.01 -1.78
CA GLY A 45 -10.39 -4.60 -2.09
C GLY A 45 -11.84 -4.18 -1.88
N LEU A 46 -12.17 -3.04 -2.47
CA LEU A 46 -13.49 -2.45 -2.54
C LEU A 46 -14.06 -2.69 -3.92
N HIS A 47 -15.22 -3.34 -3.99
CA HIS A 47 -16.04 -3.40 -5.20
C HIS A 47 -17.16 -2.39 -5.05
N ALA A 48 -17.39 -1.58 -6.09
CA ALA A 48 -18.43 -0.58 -6.06
C ALA A 48 -19.15 -0.41 -7.40
N VAL A 49 -20.44 -0.10 -7.33
CA VAL A 49 -21.24 0.41 -8.45
C VAL A 49 -21.35 1.92 -8.31
N CYS A 50 -20.99 2.63 -9.38
CA CYS A 50 -20.95 4.08 -9.40
C CYS A 50 -21.88 4.62 -10.49
N GLN A 51 -22.49 5.78 -10.26
CA GLN A 51 -23.23 6.52 -11.29
C GLN A 51 -23.23 8.03 -11.03
N PRO A 52 -23.29 8.87 -12.10
CA PRO A 52 -23.45 10.31 -11.92
C PRO A 52 -24.76 10.65 -11.19
N HIS A 53 -24.71 11.68 -10.34
CA HIS A 53 -25.87 12.24 -9.66
C HIS A 53 -26.00 13.74 -10.03
N PRO A 54 -27.21 14.34 -10.06
CA PRO A 54 -27.36 15.74 -10.48
C PRO A 54 -26.63 16.78 -9.62
N ASP A 55 -26.58 16.62 -8.29
CA ASP A 55 -26.15 17.69 -7.36
C ASP A 55 -25.60 17.23 -6.00
N SER A 56 -25.51 15.92 -5.75
CA SER A 56 -25.15 15.35 -4.43
C SER A 56 -24.12 14.24 -4.58
N LEU A 57 -23.26 14.10 -3.58
CA LEU A 57 -22.47 12.91 -3.31
C LEU A 57 -23.29 11.96 -2.42
N ILE A 58 -23.66 10.80 -2.95
CA ILE A 58 -24.42 9.76 -2.26
C ILE A 58 -23.52 8.54 -2.06
N LEU A 59 -23.41 8.06 -0.83
CA LEU A 59 -22.48 6.99 -0.46
C LEU A 59 -23.18 5.88 0.32
N TYR A 60 -22.88 4.65 -0.09
CA TYR A 60 -23.19 3.42 0.63
C TYR A 60 -21.92 2.58 0.76
N SER A 61 -21.77 1.85 1.85
CA SER A 61 -20.67 0.91 2.03
C SER A 61 -21.11 -0.32 2.80
N THR A 62 -20.55 -1.46 2.43
CA THR A 62 -20.67 -2.73 3.15
C THR A 62 -19.31 -3.08 3.72
N SER A 63 -19.22 -3.26 5.03
CA SER A 63 -17.96 -3.64 5.70
C SER A 63 -17.52 -5.06 5.34
N ASP A 64 -16.30 -5.42 5.75
CA ASP A 64 -15.77 -6.79 5.66
C ASP A 64 -16.55 -7.82 6.51
N THR A 65 -17.38 -7.36 7.44
CA THR A 65 -18.32 -8.18 8.23
C THR A 65 -19.73 -8.22 7.66
N GLY A 66 -19.99 -7.53 6.54
CA GLY A 66 -21.31 -7.43 5.91
C GLY A 66 -22.24 -6.38 6.51
N GLU A 67 -21.75 -5.54 7.44
CA GLU A 67 -22.51 -4.42 7.98
C GLU A 67 -22.71 -3.35 6.91
N LYS A 68 -23.96 -2.93 6.69
CA LYS A 68 -24.31 -1.89 5.72
C LYS A 68 -24.35 -0.52 6.39
N ILE A 69 -23.65 0.44 5.79
CA ILE A 69 -23.54 1.83 6.25
C ILE A 69 -24.04 2.74 5.13
N GLY A 70 -24.96 3.65 5.47
CA GLY A 70 -25.57 4.60 4.53
C GLY A 70 -27.09 4.43 4.39
N PRO A 71 -27.74 5.21 3.51
CA PRO A 71 -27.14 6.24 2.68
C PRO A 71 -26.54 7.37 3.51
N TYR A 72 -25.40 7.89 3.05
CA TYR A 72 -24.93 9.20 3.40
C TYR A 72 -25.07 10.13 2.20
N GLU A 73 -25.61 11.33 2.42
CA GLU A 73 -25.76 12.34 1.37
C GLU A 73 -25.04 13.62 1.79
N CYS A 74 -24.27 14.19 0.86
CA CYS A 74 -23.67 15.51 0.99
C CYS A 74 -23.86 16.28 -0.32
N LYS A 75 -24.26 17.56 -0.26
CA LYS A 75 -24.38 18.38 -1.47
C LYS A 75 -23.01 18.61 -2.10
N MET A 76 -22.95 18.64 -3.43
CA MET A 76 -21.73 19.00 -4.18
C MET A 76 -21.46 20.51 -4.11
N GLU A 77 -21.24 21.01 -2.90
CA GLU A 77 -20.90 22.38 -2.59
C GLU A 77 -19.59 22.39 -1.79
N LEU A 78 -18.65 23.26 -2.17
CA LEU A 78 -17.31 23.29 -1.56
C LEU A 78 -17.35 23.45 -0.04
N SER A 79 -18.26 24.28 0.50
CA SER A 79 -18.41 24.48 1.94
C SER A 79 -18.90 23.24 2.68
N GLU A 80 -19.88 22.54 2.11
CA GLU A 80 -20.48 21.35 2.73
C GLU A 80 -19.50 20.16 2.71
N LEU A 81 -18.85 19.92 1.57
CA LEU A 81 -17.86 18.86 1.43
C LEU A 81 -16.65 19.08 2.36
N LEU A 82 -16.14 20.32 2.44
CA LEU A 82 -15.01 20.64 3.32
C LEU A 82 -15.38 20.49 4.80
N LYS A 83 -16.59 20.90 5.18
CA LYS A 83 -17.10 20.74 6.55
C LYS A 83 -17.21 19.26 6.91
N ALA A 84 -17.78 18.44 6.02
CA ALA A 84 -17.89 17.00 6.21
C ALA A 84 -16.53 16.30 6.30
N ALA A 85 -15.57 16.67 5.44
CA ALA A 85 -14.21 16.14 5.47
C ALA A 85 -13.53 16.44 6.82
N LYS A 86 -13.57 17.70 7.29
CA LYS A 86 -12.94 18.13 8.54
C LYS A 86 -13.62 17.57 9.79
N ALA A 87 -14.91 17.28 9.74
CA ALA A 87 -15.64 16.66 10.85
C ALA A 87 -15.14 15.23 11.16
N GLY A 88 -14.52 14.57 10.18
CA GLY A 88 -14.11 13.18 10.30
C GLY A 88 -15.30 12.21 10.24
N GLY A 89 -15.04 10.95 10.56
CA GLY A 89 -16.04 9.87 10.46
C GLY A 89 -15.91 9.07 9.16
N PHE A 90 -16.79 8.07 9.01
CA PHE A 90 -16.63 7.00 8.00
C PHE A 90 -16.55 7.53 6.56
N PHE A 91 -17.45 8.44 6.15
CA PHE A 91 -17.50 8.99 4.80
C PHE A 91 -16.71 10.30 4.60
N SER A 92 -15.98 10.77 5.61
CA SER A 92 -15.22 12.03 5.52
C SER A 92 -14.14 12.00 4.42
N TYR A 93 -13.50 10.85 4.22
CA TYR A 93 -12.53 10.63 3.15
C TYR A 93 -13.11 10.91 1.76
N ALA A 94 -14.29 10.36 1.49
CA ALA A 94 -14.98 10.58 0.22
C ALA A 94 -15.36 12.05 0.02
N CYS A 95 -15.79 12.74 1.07
CA CYS A 95 -16.08 14.17 1.02
C CYS A 95 -14.83 15.00 0.73
N GLY A 96 -13.67 14.65 1.32
CA GLY A 96 -12.40 15.34 1.06
C GLY A 96 -11.93 15.19 -0.40
N VAL A 97 -12.07 13.99 -0.97
CA VAL A 97 -11.72 13.75 -2.39
C VAL A 97 -12.70 14.47 -3.31
N ALA A 98 -14.00 14.38 -3.06
CA ALA A 98 -15.01 15.08 -3.84
C ALA A 98 -14.83 16.61 -3.77
N TYR A 99 -14.48 17.16 -2.60
CA TYR A 99 -14.09 18.57 -2.45
C TYR A 99 -12.91 18.92 -3.36
N SER A 100 -11.86 18.10 -3.32
CA SER A 100 -10.64 18.34 -4.10
C SER A 100 -10.91 18.31 -5.59
N ILE A 101 -11.77 17.40 -6.06
CA ILE A 101 -12.18 17.31 -7.47
C ILE A 101 -13.05 18.49 -7.86
N LEU A 102 -14.09 18.81 -7.09
CA LEU A 102 -14.99 19.93 -7.35
C LEU A 102 -14.25 21.27 -7.39
N LEU A 103 -13.20 21.42 -6.58
CA LEU A 103 -12.37 22.63 -6.57
C LEU A 103 -11.58 22.83 -7.88
N ASN A 104 -11.26 21.75 -8.59
CA ASN A 104 -10.36 21.77 -9.75
C ASN A 104 -11.02 21.39 -11.08
N HIS A 105 -12.26 20.88 -11.05
CA HIS A 105 -12.98 20.38 -12.21
C HIS A 105 -14.46 20.77 -12.14
N ASP A 106 -15.06 21.03 -13.30
CA ASP A 106 -16.50 21.25 -13.44
C ASP A 106 -17.24 19.90 -13.46
N VAL A 107 -17.67 19.46 -12.27
CA VAL A 107 -18.37 18.18 -12.06
C VAL A 107 -19.66 18.38 -11.27
N LYS A 108 -20.59 17.43 -11.42
CA LYS A 108 -21.83 17.35 -10.63
C LYS A 108 -21.71 16.27 -9.54
N GLY A 109 -22.83 15.74 -9.08
CA GLY A 109 -22.90 14.67 -8.08
C GLY A 109 -22.37 13.31 -8.51
N MET A 110 -22.20 12.44 -7.53
CA MET A 110 -21.80 11.05 -7.74
C MET A 110 -22.52 10.19 -6.72
N GLU A 111 -22.99 9.03 -7.15
CA GLU A 111 -23.50 8.00 -6.27
C GLU A 111 -22.56 6.79 -6.32
N ILE A 112 -22.06 6.35 -5.16
CA ILE A 112 -21.09 5.26 -5.02
C ILE A 112 -21.66 4.24 -4.03
N HIS A 113 -21.88 3.02 -4.51
CA HIS A 113 -22.34 1.88 -3.72
C HIS A 113 -21.19 0.89 -3.58
N ASN A 114 -20.49 0.92 -2.45
CA ASN A 114 -19.51 -0.13 -2.15
C ASN A 114 -20.24 -1.37 -1.60
N ASP A 115 -20.53 -2.31 -2.49
CA ASP A 115 -21.38 -3.47 -2.18
C ASP A 115 -20.60 -4.63 -1.52
N VAL A 116 -19.32 -4.76 -1.83
CA VAL A 116 -18.46 -5.82 -1.28
C VAL A 116 -17.11 -5.25 -0.87
N THR A 117 -16.73 -5.51 0.38
CA THR A 117 -15.39 -5.23 0.92
C THR A 117 -14.74 -6.55 1.29
N THR A 118 -13.76 -6.97 0.51
CA THR A 118 -12.92 -8.16 0.82
C THR A 118 -11.65 -7.77 1.56
N LEU A 119 -11.35 -6.47 1.66
CA LEU A 119 -10.20 -5.94 2.38
C LEU A 119 -10.45 -5.94 3.89
N PRO A 120 -9.63 -6.62 4.71
CA PRO A 120 -9.76 -6.59 6.15
C PRO A 120 -9.57 -5.16 6.71
N ILE A 121 -10.61 -4.63 7.38
CA ILE A 121 -10.61 -3.25 7.87
C ILE A 121 -9.67 -3.11 9.08
N LYS A 122 -8.93 -2.00 9.18
CA LYS A 122 -7.98 -1.65 10.27
C LYS A 122 -6.75 -2.56 10.43
N LYS A 123 -6.40 -3.36 9.42
CA LYS A 123 -5.27 -4.31 9.49
C LYS A 123 -4.01 -3.88 8.72
N GLY A 124 -3.80 -2.57 8.57
CA GLY A 124 -2.59 -2.03 7.91
C GLY A 124 -2.58 -2.07 6.37
N LEU A 125 -3.72 -2.38 5.73
CA LEU A 125 -3.87 -2.52 4.26
C LEU A 125 -4.51 -1.32 3.56
N SER A 126 -4.54 -0.16 4.23
CA SER A 126 -4.93 1.12 3.65
C SER A 126 -6.37 1.22 3.12
N SER A 127 -7.34 0.77 3.90
CA SER A 127 -8.77 0.88 3.55
C SER A 127 -9.24 2.33 3.33
N SER A 128 -8.68 3.31 4.03
CA SER A 128 -8.98 4.74 3.80
C SER A 128 -8.50 5.19 2.42
N ALA A 129 -7.25 4.91 2.07
CA ALA A 129 -6.69 5.27 0.78
C ALA A 129 -7.40 4.56 -0.38
N ALA A 130 -7.78 3.29 -0.23
CA ALA A 130 -8.59 2.57 -1.22
C ALA A 130 -9.94 3.26 -1.45
N THR A 131 -10.58 3.76 -0.38
CA THR A 131 -11.81 4.55 -0.48
C THR A 131 -11.56 5.88 -1.22
N CYS A 132 -10.48 6.58 -0.87
CA CYS A 132 -10.11 7.84 -1.53
C CYS A 132 -9.87 7.64 -3.04
N VAL A 133 -9.12 6.60 -3.41
CA VAL A 133 -8.85 6.24 -4.81
C VAL A 133 -10.12 5.83 -5.53
N LEU A 134 -11.01 5.06 -4.89
CA LEU A 134 -12.31 4.68 -5.47
C LEU A 134 -13.13 5.92 -5.85
N VAL A 135 -13.21 6.90 -4.96
CA VAL A 135 -13.93 8.15 -5.22
C VAL A 135 -13.28 8.93 -6.36
N ALA A 136 -11.95 9.08 -6.35
CA ALA A 136 -11.24 9.79 -7.41
C ALA A 136 -11.44 9.13 -8.79
N ARG A 137 -11.34 7.80 -8.84
CA ARG A 137 -11.57 6.99 -10.04
C ARG A 137 -13.02 7.05 -10.52
N ALA A 138 -13.98 7.04 -9.62
CA ALA A 138 -15.41 7.19 -9.96
C ALA A 138 -15.65 8.52 -10.68
N PHE A 139 -15.18 9.63 -10.12
CA PHE A 139 -15.31 10.94 -10.76
C PHE A 139 -14.55 11.01 -12.09
N SER A 140 -13.31 10.50 -12.15
CA SER A 140 -12.54 10.45 -13.39
C SER A 140 -13.29 9.74 -14.51
N THR A 141 -13.89 8.58 -14.19
CA THR A 141 -14.62 7.74 -15.14
C THR A 141 -15.94 8.39 -15.58
N ALA A 142 -16.74 8.85 -14.62
CA ALA A 142 -18.07 9.40 -14.91
C ALA A 142 -18.06 10.72 -15.68
N TYR A 143 -17.06 11.57 -15.42
CA TYR A 143 -16.94 12.91 -16.00
C TYR A 143 -15.84 13.01 -17.05
N ASP A 144 -15.23 11.88 -17.42
CA ASP A 144 -14.15 11.80 -18.40
C ASP A 144 -13.01 12.79 -18.14
N LEU A 145 -12.59 12.93 -16.87
CA LEU A 145 -11.60 13.92 -16.45
C LEU A 145 -10.19 13.63 -16.98
N LYS A 146 -9.98 12.47 -17.61
CA LYS A 146 -8.69 11.98 -18.12
C LYS A 146 -7.58 11.97 -17.05
N LEU A 147 -7.94 11.70 -15.78
CA LEU A 147 -6.93 11.54 -14.74
C LEU A 147 -6.07 10.32 -15.05
N THR A 148 -4.75 10.49 -14.96
CA THR A 148 -3.82 9.36 -14.91
C THR A 148 -3.94 8.65 -13.55
N THR A 149 -3.44 7.43 -13.41
CA THR A 149 -3.38 6.73 -12.12
C THR A 149 -2.64 7.55 -11.05
N ARG A 150 -1.59 8.28 -11.45
CA ARG A 150 -0.90 9.25 -10.58
C ARG A 150 -1.80 10.42 -10.18
N GLY A 151 -2.64 10.91 -11.10
CA GLY A 151 -3.65 11.94 -10.81
C GLY A 151 -4.71 11.45 -9.82
N GLU A 152 -5.21 10.22 -9.97
CA GLU A 152 -6.12 9.60 -9.00
C GLU A 152 -5.49 9.51 -7.61
N MET A 153 -4.23 9.07 -7.55
CA MET A 153 -3.44 8.98 -6.32
C MET A 153 -3.27 10.35 -5.65
N ASP A 154 -2.99 11.41 -6.42
CA ASP A 154 -2.83 12.78 -5.90
C ASP A 154 -4.15 13.35 -5.36
N TYR A 155 -5.27 13.19 -6.07
CA TYR A 155 -6.59 13.59 -5.57
C TYR A 155 -7.01 12.81 -4.34
N ALA A 156 -6.72 11.50 -4.31
CA ALA A 156 -6.95 10.66 -3.14
C ALA A 156 -6.20 11.19 -1.92
N TYR A 157 -4.91 11.49 -2.07
CA TYR A 157 -4.07 12.01 -0.99
C TYR A 157 -4.55 13.40 -0.52
N ARG A 158 -4.80 14.33 -1.45
CA ARG A 158 -5.31 15.68 -1.14
C ARG A 158 -6.62 15.62 -0.36
N GLY A 159 -7.52 14.72 -0.74
CA GLY A 159 -8.78 14.52 -0.03
C GLY A 159 -8.58 13.94 1.37
N GLU A 160 -7.66 12.98 1.52
CA GLU A 160 -7.40 12.32 2.80
C GLU A 160 -6.81 13.27 3.84
N ILE A 161 -5.88 14.16 3.44
CA ILE A 161 -5.26 15.15 4.35
C ILE A 161 -6.20 16.29 4.79
N LEU A 162 -7.38 16.41 4.18
CA LEU A 162 -8.42 17.34 4.65
C LEU A 162 -9.21 16.78 5.84
N THR A 163 -9.07 15.47 6.11
CA THR A 163 -9.69 14.80 7.25
C THR A 163 -8.75 14.86 8.48
N PRO A 164 -9.24 14.51 9.68
CA PRO A 164 -8.37 14.37 10.85
C PRO A 164 -7.32 13.23 10.76
N SER A 165 -7.34 12.42 9.70
CA SER A 165 -6.37 11.35 9.49
C SER A 165 -4.98 11.91 9.20
N LYS A 166 -3.95 11.29 9.79
CA LYS A 166 -2.54 11.61 9.53
C LYS A 166 -1.93 10.56 8.59
N CYS A 167 -2.46 10.47 7.38
CA CYS A 167 -1.94 9.56 6.37
C CYS A 167 -0.65 10.10 5.74
N GLY A 168 0.25 9.20 5.38
CA GLY A 168 1.34 9.53 4.48
C GLY A 168 0.89 9.44 3.00
N ARG A 169 1.86 9.46 2.09
CA ARG A 169 1.63 9.46 0.63
C ARG A 169 1.79 8.07 -0.01
N MET A 170 2.22 7.07 0.77
CA MET A 170 2.44 5.71 0.29
C MET A 170 1.13 4.98 -0.04
N ASP A 171 0.10 5.19 0.77
CA ASP A 171 -1.08 4.33 0.82
C ASP A 171 -1.96 4.41 -0.44
N GLN A 172 -1.96 5.57 -1.11
CA GLN A 172 -2.74 5.79 -2.33
C GLN A 172 -2.16 5.07 -3.55
N ALA A 173 -0.97 4.45 -3.42
CA ALA A 173 -0.39 3.58 -4.45
C ALA A 173 -1.22 2.32 -4.73
N CYS A 174 -2.22 1.99 -3.89
CA CYS A 174 -3.26 1.02 -4.23
C CYS A 174 -3.96 1.32 -5.58
N ALA A 175 -3.91 2.57 -6.06
CA ALA A 175 -4.39 2.95 -7.38
C ALA A 175 -3.75 2.15 -8.53
N TYR A 176 -2.52 1.65 -8.36
CA TYR A 176 -1.79 0.89 -9.39
C TYR A 176 -2.17 -0.59 -9.47
N GLY A 177 -3.12 -1.06 -8.65
CA GLY A 177 -3.57 -2.44 -8.73
C GLY A 177 -2.50 -3.44 -8.30
N SER A 178 -2.48 -4.62 -8.91
CA SER A 178 -1.50 -5.69 -8.63
C SER A 178 -0.09 -5.41 -9.16
N LYS A 179 0.13 -4.29 -9.87
CA LYS A 179 1.45 -3.91 -10.36
C LYS A 179 2.27 -3.29 -9.23
N PRO A 180 3.45 -3.85 -8.89
CA PRO A 180 4.32 -3.20 -7.92
C PRO A 180 4.90 -1.90 -8.49
N VAL A 181 5.00 -0.90 -7.63
CA VAL A 181 5.56 0.41 -7.95
C VAL A 181 6.63 0.81 -6.94
N ILE A 182 7.60 1.56 -7.44
CA ILE A 182 8.60 2.28 -6.66
C ILE A 182 8.09 3.70 -6.50
N LEU A 183 7.96 4.16 -5.27
CA LEU A 183 7.63 5.55 -4.96
C LEU A 183 8.90 6.23 -4.43
N SER A 184 9.17 7.45 -4.87
CA SER A 184 10.24 8.29 -4.33
C SER A 184 9.66 9.61 -3.83
N TYR A 185 10.04 10.02 -2.62
CA TYR A 185 9.46 11.17 -1.91
C TYR A 185 10.51 12.27 -1.73
N ASP A 186 10.23 13.45 -2.29
CA ASP A 186 11.06 14.66 -2.21
C ASP A 186 10.22 15.85 -1.75
N GLY A 187 10.05 16.00 -0.44
CA GLY A 187 9.12 16.99 0.12
C GLY A 187 7.69 16.70 -0.34
N ASP A 188 7.08 17.66 -1.04
CA ASP A 188 5.73 17.51 -1.60
C ASP A 188 5.68 16.80 -2.95
N MET A 189 6.83 16.43 -3.52
CA MET A 189 6.90 15.73 -4.80
C MET A 189 6.96 14.22 -4.56
N VAL A 190 6.13 13.47 -5.31
CA VAL A 190 6.18 12.01 -5.34
C VAL A 190 6.37 11.55 -6.77
N ASP A 191 7.47 10.86 -7.04
CA ASP A 191 7.70 10.14 -8.29
C ASP A 191 7.22 8.69 -8.17
N VAL A 192 6.71 8.13 -9.27
CA VAL A 192 6.20 6.75 -9.31
C VAL A 192 6.77 6.06 -10.55
N ARG A 193 7.36 4.88 -10.35
CA ARG A 193 7.86 4.03 -11.43
C ARG A 193 7.34 2.61 -11.28
N GLU A 194 6.84 2.02 -12.35
CA GLU A 194 6.48 0.60 -12.36
C GLU A 194 7.73 -0.26 -12.15
N LEU A 195 7.61 -1.31 -11.33
CA LEU A 195 8.69 -2.27 -11.08
C LEU A 195 8.47 -3.51 -11.94
N ILE A 196 9.52 -3.88 -12.69
CA ILE A 196 9.55 -5.13 -13.43
C ILE A 196 9.79 -6.28 -12.45
N VAL A 197 8.92 -7.28 -12.51
CA VAL A 197 8.95 -8.50 -11.71
C VAL A 197 9.27 -9.66 -12.64
N ALA A 198 10.46 -10.24 -12.50
CA ALA A 198 10.92 -11.31 -13.39
C ALA A 198 10.36 -12.69 -13.03
N GLU A 199 10.10 -12.93 -11.73
CA GLU A 199 9.52 -14.19 -11.25
C GLU A 199 8.36 -13.91 -10.28
N PRO A 200 7.34 -14.80 -10.19
CA PRO A 200 6.23 -14.62 -9.26
C PRO A 200 6.69 -14.50 -7.80
N ILE A 201 6.14 -13.54 -7.08
CA ILE A 201 6.42 -13.36 -5.64
C ILE A 201 5.20 -13.80 -4.84
N HIS A 202 5.39 -14.79 -3.97
CA HIS A 202 4.33 -15.36 -3.15
C HIS A 202 4.41 -14.86 -1.71
N LEU A 203 3.37 -14.18 -1.25
CA LEU A 203 3.31 -13.59 0.08
C LEU A 203 2.12 -14.13 0.88
N VAL A 204 2.29 -14.24 2.19
CA VAL A 204 1.18 -14.37 3.15
C VAL A 204 1.27 -13.21 4.12
N VAL A 205 0.14 -12.52 4.33
CA VAL A 205 0.02 -11.43 5.30
C VAL A 205 -0.90 -11.89 6.42
N ALA A 206 -0.52 -11.62 7.66
CA ALA A 206 -1.29 -12.00 8.84
C ALA A 206 -1.39 -10.87 9.85
N ASP A 207 -2.57 -10.74 10.43
CA ASP A 207 -2.82 -9.88 11.59
C ASP A 207 -2.44 -10.65 12.84
N LEU A 208 -1.48 -10.11 13.60
CA LEU A 208 -0.97 -10.72 14.82
C LEU A 208 -1.99 -10.64 15.97
N ASN A 209 -3.08 -9.89 15.82
CA ASN A 209 -4.05 -9.59 16.87
C ASN A 209 -3.40 -9.00 18.14
N GLY A 210 -2.21 -8.40 18.00
CA GLY A 210 -1.48 -7.77 19.08
C GLY A 210 -1.90 -6.32 19.29
N GLY A 211 -1.63 -5.82 20.49
CA GLY A 211 -1.88 -4.41 20.82
C GLY A 211 -0.74 -3.54 20.32
N LYS A 212 -1.07 -2.49 19.55
CA LYS A 212 -0.15 -1.38 19.27
C LYS A 212 -0.88 -0.04 19.16
N ASP A 213 -0.21 1.02 19.57
CA ASP A 213 -0.65 2.40 19.38
C ASP A 213 0.11 3.04 18.21
N THR A 214 -0.50 2.96 17.04
CA THR A 214 0.03 3.55 15.80
C THR A 214 0.25 5.06 15.93
N VAL A 215 -0.60 5.77 16.68
CA VAL A 215 -0.46 7.23 16.86
C VAL A 215 0.75 7.55 17.73
N ALA A 216 0.97 6.77 18.80
CA ALA A 216 2.16 6.90 19.63
C ALA A 216 3.44 6.59 18.86
N ILE A 217 3.46 5.50 18.08
CA ILE A 217 4.60 5.14 17.20
C ILE A 217 4.93 6.30 16.27
N LEU A 218 3.96 6.76 15.47
CA LEU A 218 4.18 7.84 14.50
C LEU A 218 4.63 9.12 15.18
N LYS A 219 4.02 9.49 16.32
CA LYS A 219 4.43 10.68 17.08
C LYS A 219 5.89 10.59 17.52
N LYS A 220 6.34 9.46 18.06
CA LYS A 220 7.73 9.29 18.53
C LYS A 220 8.73 9.26 17.37
N LEU A 221 8.43 8.56 16.28
CA LEU A 221 9.32 8.51 15.13
C LEU A 221 9.44 9.87 14.43
N GLN A 222 8.34 10.61 14.29
CA GLN A 222 8.32 11.93 13.66
C GLN A 222 9.01 13.01 14.50
N GLN A 223 9.14 12.84 15.82
CA GLN A 223 9.90 13.76 16.69
C GLN A 223 11.39 13.84 16.34
N ALA A 224 11.92 12.84 15.63
CA ALA A 224 13.30 12.88 15.14
C ALA A 224 13.51 13.85 13.97
N TYR A 225 12.43 14.34 13.34
CA TYR A 225 12.46 15.16 12.13
C TYR A 225 11.95 16.59 12.40
N PRO A 226 12.38 17.59 11.61
CA PRO A 226 13.31 17.51 10.47
C PRO A 226 14.79 17.55 10.86
N PHE A 227 15.12 17.87 12.11
CA PHE A 227 16.50 17.96 12.59
C PHE A 227 16.71 17.01 13.77
N PRO A 228 17.66 16.06 13.69
CA PRO A 228 17.92 15.17 14.80
C PRO A 228 18.55 15.94 15.97
N THR A 229 18.20 15.55 17.20
CA THR A 229 18.64 16.25 18.43
C THR A 229 19.36 15.33 19.41
N CYS A 230 19.46 14.04 19.10
CA CYS A 230 20.15 13.03 19.89
C CYS A 230 20.49 11.83 18.99
N GLU A 231 21.33 10.92 19.51
CA GLU A 231 21.76 9.70 18.81
C GLU A 231 20.59 8.83 18.32
N THR A 232 19.51 8.70 19.10
CA THR A 232 18.31 7.98 18.66
C THR A 232 17.64 8.62 17.45
N HIS A 233 17.62 9.96 17.39
CA HIS A 233 17.09 10.67 16.22
C HIS A 233 18.02 10.53 15.01
N GLU A 234 19.33 10.62 15.20
CA GLU A 234 20.31 10.40 14.13
C GLU A 234 20.19 8.98 13.54
N GLY A 235 19.99 7.97 14.40
CA GLY A 235 19.70 6.60 13.99
C GLY A 235 18.44 6.48 13.13
N LEU A 236 17.37 7.21 13.46
CA LEU A 236 16.14 7.25 12.65
C LEU A 236 16.33 7.93 11.29
N HIS A 237 17.16 8.98 11.20
CA HIS A 237 17.55 9.59 9.92
C HIS A 237 18.37 8.63 9.07
N HIS A 238 19.29 7.90 9.70
CA HIS A 238 20.10 6.91 9.01
C HIS A 238 19.25 5.72 8.49
N LEU A 239 18.34 5.21 9.32
CA LEU A 239 17.40 4.13 8.97
C LEU A 239 16.50 4.51 7.78
N LEU A 240 15.73 5.60 7.91
CA LEU A 240 14.73 5.95 6.90
C LEU A 240 15.31 6.70 5.69
N GLY A 241 16.56 7.17 5.82
CA GLY A 241 17.34 7.76 4.75
C GLY A 241 18.24 6.74 4.05
N HIS A 242 19.53 6.76 4.38
CA HIS A 242 20.55 6.02 3.64
C HIS A 242 20.37 4.49 3.64
N ILE A 243 20.04 3.88 4.78
CA ILE A 243 19.80 2.43 4.86
C ILE A 243 18.61 2.06 3.97
N ASN A 244 17.49 2.77 4.11
CA ASN A 244 16.30 2.54 3.29
C ASN A 244 16.60 2.67 1.79
N GLN A 245 17.26 3.75 1.36
CA GLN A 245 17.59 3.96 -0.05
C GLN A 245 18.43 2.81 -0.64
N ASP A 246 19.44 2.37 0.10
CA ASP A 246 20.29 1.27 -0.34
C ASP A 246 19.53 -0.05 -0.44
N ILE A 247 18.72 -0.38 0.57
CA ILE A 247 17.86 -1.57 0.58
C ILE A 247 16.89 -1.54 -0.61
N ILE A 248 16.21 -0.41 -0.85
CA ILE A 248 15.26 -0.27 -1.96
C ILE A 248 15.96 -0.45 -3.30
N LYS A 249 17.13 0.18 -3.50
CA LYS A 249 17.91 0.03 -4.74
C LYS A 249 18.30 -1.42 -5.01
N ARG A 250 18.78 -2.13 -3.98
CA ARG A 250 19.13 -3.56 -4.09
C ARG A 250 17.89 -4.43 -4.30
N ALA A 251 16.77 -4.12 -3.66
CA ALA A 251 15.52 -4.86 -3.79
C ALA A 251 14.90 -4.72 -5.18
N VAL A 252 14.91 -3.52 -5.76
CA VAL A 252 14.50 -3.27 -7.15
C VAL A 252 15.33 -4.15 -8.08
N THR A 253 16.65 -4.16 -7.91
CA THR A 253 17.54 -5.00 -8.73
C THR A 253 17.24 -6.48 -8.57
N ALA A 254 17.05 -6.96 -7.33
CA ALA A 254 16.78 -8.35 -7.03
C ALA A 254 15.45 -8.82 -7.65
N ILE A 255 14.37 -8.05 -7.47
CA ILE A 255 13.03 -8.36 -8.01
C ILE A 255 13.06 -8.39 -9.54
N SER A 256 13.71 -7.41 -10.18
CA SER A 256 13.80 -7.35 -11.65
C SER A 256 14.71 -8.41 -12.26
N ARG A 257 15.47 -9.16 -11.45
CA ARG A 257 16.32 -10.28 -11.89
C ARG A 257 15.85 -11.65 -11.41
N GLY A 258 14.73 -11.71 -10.68
CA GLY A 258 14.24 -12.97 -10.11
C GLY A 258 15.10 -13.48 -8.94
N GLU A 259 15.93 -12.64 -8.32
CA GLU A 259 16.83 -13.02 -7.23
C GLU A 259 16.07 -13.08 -5.89
N ILE A 260 15.13 -14.02 -5.75
CA ILE A 260 14.21 -14.10 -4.60
C ILE A 260 14.93 -14.30 -3.26
N LEU A 261 16.04 -15.04 -3.25
CA LEU A 261 16.88 -15.21 -2.06
C LEU A 261 17.53 -13.89 -1.65
N LYS A 262 17.91 -13.04 -2.62
CA LYS A 262 18.45 -11.72 -2.32
C LYS A 262 17.38 -10.81 -1.74
N LEU A 263 16.16 -10.87 -2.25
CA LEU A 263 15.02 -10.17 -1.65
C LEU A 263 14.76 -10.62 -0.21
N ALA A 264 14.89 -11.91 0.08
CA ALA A 264 14.73 -12.46 1.42
C ALA A 264 15.78 -11.93 2.40
N GLU A 265 17.05 -11.85 1.99
CA GLU A 265 18.11 -11.20 2.78
C GLU A 265 17.76 -9.73 3.09
N LEU A 266 17.27 -9.00 2.08
CA LEU A 266 16.89 -7.59 2.22
C LEU A 266 15.68 -7.38 3.15
N TYR A 267 14.73 -8.32 3.19
CA TYR A 267 13.63 -8.30 4.15
C TYR A 267 14.14 -8.42 5.59
N GLN A 268 15.08 -9.33 5.83
CA GLN A 268 15.68 -9.54 7.16
C GLN A 268 16.54 -8.34 7.56
N GLU A 269 17.32 -7.80 6.63
CA GLU A 269 18.13 -6.60 6.84
C GLU A 269 17.25 -5.40 7.20
N ALA A 270 16.16 -5.17 6.46
CA ALA A 270 15.21 -4.10 6.72
C ALA A 270 14.54 -4.24 8.10
N GLN A 271 14.12 -5.46 8.46
CA GLN A 271 13.52 -5.71 9.77
C GLN A 271 14.52 -5.49 10.90
N SER A 272 15.73 -6.05 10.81
CA SER A 272 16.76 -5.90 11.84
C SER A 272 17.21 -4.44 12.02
N ALA A 273 17.34 -3.68 10.93
CA ALA A 273 17.63 -2.26 10.99
C ALA A 273 16.48 -1.49 11.67
N PHE A 274 15.22 -1.83 11.34
CA PHE A 274 14.06 -1.22 11.96
C PHE A 274 14.01 -1.51 13.48
N ASP A 275 14.21 -2.76 13.89
CA ASP A 275 14.23 -3.16 15.30
C ASP A 275 15.32 -2.43 16.08
N THR A 276 16.48 -2.22 15.45
CA THR A 276 17.62 -1.52 16.07
C THR A 276 17.32 -0.02 16.24
N PHE A 277 17.01 0.67 15.14
CA PHE A 277 16.95 2.13 15.15
C PHE A 277 15.57 2.66 15.56
N ALA A 278 14.49 2.11 14.99
CA ALA A 278 13.14 2.51 15.36
C ALA A 278 12.69 1.90 16.70
N GLY A 279 13.11 0.66 16.99
CA GLY A 279 12.87 0.04 18.29
C GLY A 279 13.44 0.86 19.46
N ALA A 280 14.62 1.46 19.30
CA ALA A 280 15.19 2.36 20.30
C ALA A 280 14.37 3.64 20.54
N ALA A 281 13.67 4.14 19.52
CA ALA A 281 12.87 5.36 19.62
C ALA A 281 11.50 5.14 20.30
N CYS A 282 10.91 3.96 20.16
CA CYS A 282 9.60 3.63 20.73
C CYS A 282 9.56 2.19 21.27
N PRO A 283 10.39 1.85 22.27
CA PRO A 283 10.55 0.48 22.73
C PRO A 283 9.24 -0.12 23.25
N GLU A 284 8.40 0.69 23.91
CA GLU A 284 7.12 0.22 24.44
C GLU A 284 6.09 -0.22 23.38
N GLN A 285 6.33 0.07 22.10
CA GLN A 285 5.49 -0.39 20.98
C GLN A 285 6.24 -1.26 19.97
N LEU A 286 7.55 -1.05 19.81
CA LEU A 286 8.36 -1.63 18.73
C LEU A 286 9.29 -2.75 19.19
N THR A 287 9.32 -3.12 20.48
CA THR A 287 9.94 -4.40 20.91
C THR A 287 9.22 -5.62 20.33
N ALA A 288 7.92 -5.49 20.03
CA ALA A 288 7.15 -6.40 19.18
C ALA A 288 7.35 -7.93 19.41
N PRO A 289 7.18 -8.44 20.65
CA PRO A 289 7.43 -9.85 20.95
C PRO A 289 6.56 -10.84 20.15
N LEU A 290 5.32 -10.48 19.80
CA LEU A 290 4.47 -11.33 18.97
C LEU A 290 4.96 -11.38 17.54
N LEU A 291 5.43 -10.24 16.99
CA LEU A 291 6.05 -10.20 15.67
C LEU A 291 7.25 -11.15 15.61
N HIS A 292 8.21 -11.01 16.54
CA HIS A 292 9.44 -11.80 16.51
C HIS A 292 9.19 -13.28 16.74
N SER A 293 8.36 -13.64 17.74
CA SER A 293 8.02 -15.05 17.97
C SER A 293 7.29 -15.70 16.78
N THR A 294 6.48 -14.92 16.06
CA THR A 294 5.79 -15.38 14.84
C THR A 294 6.75 -15.56 13.67
N LEU A 295 7.71 -14.64 13.47
CA LEU A 295 8.76 -14.76 12.46
C LEU A 295 9.68 -15.98 12.71
N GLU A 296 9.92 -16.32 13.98
CA GLU A 296 10.77 -17.44 14.39
C GLU A 296 10.05 -18.80 14.43
N HIS A 297 8.73 -18.83 14.18
CA HIS A 297 7.91 -20.02 14.35
C HIS A 297 8.47 -21.23 13.57
N PRO A 298 8.87 -22.33 14.24
CA PRO A 298 9.57 -23.44 13.60
C PRO A 298 8.81 -24.07 12.44
N GLY A 299 7.48 -24.17 12.55
CA GLY A 299 6.62 -24.73 11.51
C GLY A 299 6.63 -23.94 10.19
N LEU A 300 7.03 -22.67 10.20
CA LEU A 300 7.06 -21.83 9.00
C LEU A 300 8.39 -21.92 8.24
N LYS A 301 9.49 -22.26 8.90
CA LYS A 301 10.87 -22.18 8.36
C LYS A 301 11.08 -22.97 7.07
N GLU A 302 10.36 -24.08 6.90
CA GLU A 302 10.45 -24.89 5.67
C GLU A 302 9.78 -24.20 4.47
N TYR A 303 8.81 -23.33 4.70
CA TYR A 303 7.93 -22.78 3.66
C TYR A 303 8.21 -21.31 3.31
N ILE A 304 8.97 -20.60 4.13
CA ILE A 304 9.30 -19.18 3.93
C ILE A 304 10.81 -19.01 3.66
N PHE A 305 11.15 -17.94 2.96
CA PHE A 305 12.53 -17.44 2.87
C PHE A 305 12.81 -16.36 3.92
N ALA A 306 11.83 -15.49 4.20
CA ALA A 306 11.94 -14.41 5.16
C ALA A 306 10.56 -13.90 5.59
N GLY A 307 10.51 -13.01 6.58
CA GLY A 307 9.34 -12.23 6.91
C GLY A 307 9.73 -10.92 7.60
N LYS A 308 8.78 -9.99 7.67
CA LYS A 308 8.93 -8.69 8.34
C LYS A 308 7.57 -8.17 8.79
N GLY A 309 7.54 -7.22 9.72
CA GLY A 309 6.31 -6.52 10.05
C GLY A 309 5.90 -5.53 8.96
N VAL A 310 4.65 -5.07 9.00
CA VAL A 310 4.02 -4.25 7.94
C VAL A 310 3.48 -2.94 8.51
N GLY A 311 3.56 -1.88 7.70
CA GLY A 311 2.96 -0.58 8.03
C GLY A 311 3.72 0.08 9.17
N SER A 312 3.03 0.39 10.28
CA SER A 312 3.69 1.02 11.43
C SER A 312 4.49 0.05 12.31
N GLN A 313 4.66 -1.20 11.88
CA GLN A 313 5.39 -2.25 12.63
C GLN A 313 4.74 -2.56 14.00
N GLY A 314 5.52 -3.06 14.96
CA GLY A 314 5.00 -3.54 16.25
C GLY A 314 4.26 -4.87 16.12
N ASP A 315 3.48 -5.22 17.15
CA ASP A 315 2.65 -6.45 17.17
C ASP A 315 1.36 -6.33 16.33
N GLY A 316 1.42 -5.61 15.20
CA GLY A 316 0.28 -5.39 14.32
C GLY A 316 0.14 -6.46 13.24
N THR A 317 0.92 -6.32 12.18
CA THR A 317 0.77 -7.14 10.97
C THR A 317 2.14 -7.64 10.53
N VAL A 318 2.20 -8.89 10.09
CA VAL A 318 3.40 -9.54 9.56
C VAL A 318 3.17 -9.97 8.12
N GLN A 319 4.21 -9.93 7.31
CA GLN A 319 4.24 -10.53 5.98
C GLN A 319 5.35 -11.59 5.89
N PHE A 320 5.09 -12.64 5.12
CA PHE A 320 6.01 -13.75 4.87
C PHE A 320 6.27 -13.89 3.38
N LEU A 321 7.55 -13.96 3.02
CA LEU A 321 8.02 -14.30 1.69
C LEU A 321 8.07 -15.83 1.54
N CYS A 322 7.13 -16.40 0.80
CA CYS A 322 6.98 -17.85 0.64
C CYS A 322 7.83 -18.37 -0.51
N LYS A 323 8.24 -19.64 -0.44
CA LYS A 323 9.13 -20.24 -1.45
C LYS A 323 8.51 -20.41 -2.84
N ASN A 324 7.20 -20.67 -2.87
CA ASN A 324 6.40 -20.89 -4.08
C ASN A 324 4.91 -20.95 -3.67
N GLU A 325 4.02 -21.16 -4.63
CA GLU A 325 2.57 -21.28 -4.39
C GLU A 325 2.20 -22.40 -3.41
N ALA A 326 2.80 -23.58 -3.51
CA ALA A 326 2.51 -24.70 -2.60
C ALA A 326 2.91 -24.37 -1.16
N ALA A 327 4.07 -23.74 -0.99
CA ALA A 327 4.55 -23.24 0.30
C ALA A 327 3.64 -22.12 0.84
N GLN A 328 3.18 -21.20 0.00
CA GLN A 328 2.22 -20.15 0.36
C GLN A 328 0.92 -20.74 0.93
N ALA A 329 0.38 -21.79 0.31
CA ALA A 329 -0.80 -22.49 0.81
C ALA A 329 -0.54 -23.15 2.18
N LYS A 330 0.65 -23.73 2.39
CA LYS A 330 1.05 -24.30 3.69
C LYS A 330 1.22 -23.26 4.78
N VAL A 331 1.88 -22.13 4.49
CA VAL A 331 2.01 -21.00 5.41
C VAL A 331 0.62 -20.49 5.81
N LEU A 332 -0.28 -20.29 4.84
CA LEU A 332 -1.65 -19.87 5.11
C LEU A 332 -2.38 -20.85 6.05
N GLN A 333 -2.22 -22.16 5.83
CA GLN A 333 -2.80 -23.19 6.69
C GLN A 333 -2.24 -23.14 8.12
N ILE A 334 -0.91 -23.08 8.28
CA ILE A 334 -0.24 -23.06 9.58
C ILE A 334 -0.65 -21.80 10.35
N VAL A 335 -0.56 -20.63 9.72
CA VAL A 335 -0.92 -19.34 10.33
C VAL A 335 -2.39 -19.36 10.78
N LYS A 336 -3.30 -19.88 9.95
CA LYS A 336 -4.73 -19.89 10.26
C LYS A 336 -5.12 -20.94 11.32
N LYS A 337 -4.55 -22.14 11.27
CA LYS A 337 -5.01 -23.27 12.09
C LYS A 337 -4.17 -23.53 13.34
N GLU A 338 -2.86 -23.32 13.24
CA GLU A 338 -1.92 -23.63 14.32
C GLU A 338 -1.62 -22.38 15.15
N ILE A 339 -1.34 -21.25 14.48
CA ILE A 339 -1.09 -19.96 15.14
C ILE A 339 -2.41 -19.22 15.45
N ASN A 340 -3.50 -19.58 14.78
CA ASN A 340 -4.84 -19.01 14.95
C ASN A 340 -4.91 -17.49 14.66
N LEU A 341 -4.27 -17.07 13.56
CA LEU A 341 -4.31 -15.69 13.09
C LEU A 341 -5.19 -15.54 11.85
N THR A 342 -5.73 -14.33 11.66
CA THR A 342 -6.37 -13.98 10.39
C THR A 342 -5.29 -13.70 9.36
N CYS A 343 -5.35 -14.36 8.22
CA CYS A 343 -4.36 -14.21 7.17
C CYS A 343 -4.97 -14.36 5.78
N PHE A 344 -4.27 -13.83 4.79
CA PHE A 344 -4.63 -13.92 3.38
C PHE A 344 -3.34 -13.96 2.53
N LYS A 345 -3.49 -14.39 1.28
CA LYS A 345 -2.36 -14.54 0.36
C LYS A 345 -2.32 -13.35 -0.61
N ILE A 346 -1.13 -12.92 -0.98
CA ILE A 346 -0.91 -11.99 -2.09
C ILE A 346 0.08 -12.66 -3.03
N THR A 347 -0.24 -12.71 -4.31
CA THR A 347 0.68 -13.19 -5.35
C THR A 347 0.92 -12.07 -6.34
N ILE A 348 2.18 -11.68 -6.48
CA ILE A 348 2.61 -10.71 -7.48
C ILE A 348 3.02 -11.50 -8.73
N PRO A 349 2.31 -11.33 -9.86
CA PRO A 349 2.65 -12.05 -11.08
C PRO A 349 3.90 -11.47 -11.76
N VAL A 350 4.47 -12.24 -12.69
CA VAL A 350 5.47 -11.73 -13.63
C VAL A 350 4.89 -10.55 -14.41
N SER A 351 5.69 -9.51 -14.62
CA SER A 351 5.30 -8.32 -15.39
C SER A 351 4.92 -8.69 -16.81
N ASP A 352 3.80 -8.15 -17.31
CA ASP A 352 3.28 -8.49 -18.65
C ASP A 352 4.27 -8.16 -19.78
N SER A 353 5.14 -7.15 -19.58
CA SER A 353 6.19 -6.81 -20.55
C SER A 353 7.18 -7.94 -20.82
N LEU A 354 7.39 -8.85 -19.86
CA LEU A 354 8.27 -10.01 -20.02
C LEU A 354 7.54 -11.23 -20.61
N LYS A 355 6.21 -11.29 -20.49
CA LYS A 355 5.42 -12.39 -21.05
C LYS A 355 5.35 -12.35 -22.57
N ASN A 356 5.38 -11.14 -23.14
CA ASN A 356 5.28 -10.93 -24.58
C ASN A 356 6.62 -11.18 -25.30
N GLU A 357 7.77 -11.11 -24.60
CA GLU A 357 9.09 -11.41 -25.20
C GLU A 357 9.26 -12.92 -25.45
N ASP A 358 8.71 -13.78 -24.57
CA ASP A 358 8.73 -15.24 -24.75
C ASP A 358 7.82 -15.72 -25.91
N GLU A 359 6.77 -14.97 -26.27
CA GLU A 359 5.88 -15.29 -27.40
C GLU A 359 6.52 -14.93 -28.75
N ASP A 360 7.26 -13.81 -28.84
CA ASP A 360 7.98 -13.39 -30.05
C ASP A 360 9.19 -14.30 -30.35
N GLU A 361 9.89 -14.84 -29.34
CA GLU A 361 10.98 -15.81 -29.56
C GLU A 361 10.45 -17.18 -30.04
N GLY A 362 9.21 -17.54 -29.68
CA GLY A 362 8.55 -18.77 -30.12
C GLY A 362 8.10 -18.76 -31.59
N GLU A 363 7.80 -17.60 -32.17
CA GLU A 363 7.44 -17.48 -33.59
C GLU A 363 8.68 -17.54 -34.52
N VAL A 364 9.85 -17.08 -34.04
CA VAL A 364 11.09 -17.11 -34.83
C VAL A 364 11.66 -18.54 -34.99
N GLU A 365 11.56 -19.39 -33.96
CA GLU A 365 12.00 -20.80 -34.07
C GLU A 365 11.13 -21.66 -35.01
N ASP A 366 9.86 -21.28 -35.21
CA ASP A 366 8.92 -21.99 -36.10
C ASP A 366 9.05 -21.57 -37.57
N GLU A 367 9.58 -20.38 -37.86
CA GLU A 367 9.98 -19.97 -39.22
C GLU A 367 11.31 -20.60 -39.66
N GLU A 368 12.31 -20.74 -38.77
CA GLU A 368 13.57 -21.39 -39.11
C GLU A 368 13.43 -22.89 -39.40
N LYS A 369 12.45 -23.57 -38.79
CA LYS A 369 12.14 -24.98 -39.12
C LYS A 369 11.40 -25.16 -40.44
N LYS A 370 10.72 -24.13 -40.96
CA LYS A 370 10.07 -24.17 -42.29
C LYS A 370 11.03 -23.88 -43.44
N CYS A 371 12.19 -23.28 -43.17
CA CYS A 371 13.20 -23.01 -44.20
C CYS A 371 14.22 -24.16 -44.42
N ALA A 372 14.22 -25.17 -43.54
CA ALA A 372 15.10 -26.35 -43.65
C ALA A 372 14.51 -27.52 -44.47
N ILE A 373 13.31 -27.35 -45.04
CA ILE A 373 12.67 -28.33 -45.94
C ILE A 373 12.17 -27.59 -47.18
N ALA A 374 13.09 -27.21 -48.07
CA ALA A 374 12.78 -26.76 -49.43
C ALA A 374 13.90 -27.18 -50.39
#